data_AF-A0A7S2YZS7-F1
#
_entry.id   AF-A0A7S2YZS7-F1
#
_cell.length_a   1.000
_cell.length_b   1.000
_cell.length_c   1.000
_cell.angle_alpha   90.00
_cell.angle_beta   90.00
_cell.angle_gamma   90.00
#
_symmetry.space_group_name_H-M   'P 1'
#
loop_
_entity.id
_entity.type
_entity.pdbx_description
1 polymer ?
#
loop_
_entity_poly.entity_id
_entity_poly.type
_entity_poly.pdbx_seq_one_letter_code
_entity_poly.pdbx_strand_id
1 'polypeptide(L)'
;KATRAEINAACRAARVHIVDSVNQGSNGSGITLGTVVGEKGARLSGGERQRVAIARAYLKDPDLLICDEATSALDLGTEAEVLESLRDMERGRTTIFVAHRLSTIRHCDRIYVLDQGRVVEVGNHQELIRENGLYASLWRQQVSEGVEMPPEAAVVM
;
A
#
# COMPACT_ATOMS: atom_id res chain seq x y z
N LYS A 1 25.81 4.49 -4.42
CA LYS A 1 25.25 5.16 -3.22
C LYS A 1 24.34 6.27 -3.71
N ALA A 2 23.12 6.38 -3.16
CA ALA A 2 22.19 7.43 -3.56
C ALA A 2 22.64 8.82 -3.08
N THR A 3 22.39 9.82 -3.91
CA THR A 3 22.54 11.24 -3.61
C THR A 3 21.44 11.72 -2.68
N ARG A 4 21.68 12.84 -1.99
CA ARG A 4 20.66 13.50 -1.15
C ARG A 4 19.41 13.86 -1.97
N ALA A 5 19.59 14.24 -3.23
CA ALA A 5 18.51 14.59 -4.14
C ALA A 5 17.61 13.38 -4.44
N GLU A 6 18.19 12.22 -4.74
CA GLU A 6 17.46 10.97 -4.98
C GLU A 6 16.72 10.49 -3.72
N ILE A 7 17.37 10.57 -2.54
CA ILE A 7 16.71 10.24 -1.27
C ILE A 7 15.50 11.15 -1.03
N ASN A 8 15.67 12.46 -1.22
CA ASN A 8 14.58 13.42 -1.07
C ASN A 8 13.45 13.17 -2.08
N ALA A 9 13.77 12.80 -3.32
CA ALA A 9 12.77 12.46 -4.32
C ALA A 9 11.97 11.21 -3.92
N ALA A 10 12.65 10.17 -3.46
CA ALA A 10 12.00 8.94 -2.99
C ALA A 10 11.13 9.18 -1.75
N CYS A 11 11.59 10.00 -0.80
CA CYS A 11 10.79 10.38 0.37
C CYS A 11 9.55 11.18 -0.01
N ARG A 12 9.62 12.08 -1.00
CA ARG A 12 8.44 12.79 -1.54
C ARG A 12 7.47 11.84 -2.21
N ALA A 13 7.96 10.94 -3.08
CA ALA A 13 7.13 9.97 -3.78
C ALA A 13 6.40 9.02 -2.81
N ALA A 14 7.04 8.66 -1.70
CA ALA A 14 6.46 7.84 -0.64
C ALA A 14 5.74 8.64 0.46
N ARG A 15 5.59 9.97 0.29
CA ARG A 15 4.92 10.87 1.24
C ARG A 15 5.47 10.76 2.67
N VAL A 16 6.77 10.54 2.81
CA VAL A 16 7.45 10.57 4.12
C VAL A 16 7.50 12.02 4.58
N HIS A 17 6.90 12.32 5.74
CA HIS A 17 6.97 13.65 6.33
C HIS A 17 8.36 13.92 6.92
N ILE A 18 9.25 14.43 6.06
CA ILE A 18 10.58 14.87 6.47
C ILE A 18 10.57 16.37 6.74
N VAL A 19 11.03 16.76 7.93
CA VAL A 19 11.25 18.16 8.32
C VAL A 19 12.74 18.49 8.25
N ASP A 20 13.08 19.75 7.95
CA ASP A 20 14.48 20.19 7.88
C ASP A 20 15.14 20.28 9.27
N SER A 21 14.34 20.57 10.30
CA SER A 21 14.76 20.57 11.70
C SER A 21 13.59 20.22 12.61
N VAL A 22 13.82 19.40 13.62
CA VAL A 22 12.82 19.16 14.68
C VAL A 22 12.83 20.37 15.62
N ASN A 23 11.81 21.23 15.54
CA ASN A 23 11.66 22.32 16.52
C ASN A 23 11.38 21.72 17.90
N GLN A 24 12.29 21.95 18.85
CA GLN A 24 12.17 21.51 20.24
C GLN A 24 11.13 22.38 20.99
N GLY A 25 9.83 22.20 20.74
CA GLY A 25 8.83 23.03 21.41
C GLY A 25 7.36 22.77 21.12
N SER A 26 7.01 21.89 20.20
CA SER A 26 5.63 21.48 20.00
C SER A 26 5.57 19.99 19.72
N ASN A 27 4.44 19.37 20.05
CA ASN A 27 4.13 17.94 19.90
C ASN A 27 4.08 17.48 18.41
N GLY A 28 4.98 17.99 17.56
CA GLY A 28 5.03 17.77 16.13
C GLY A 28 5.78 16.50 15.74
N SER A 29 5.05 15.58 15.13
CA SER A 29 5.52 14.30 14.57
C SER A 29 6.32 14.49 13.27
N GLY A 30 7.52 15.08 13.36
CA GLY A 30 8.42 15.25 12.21
C GLY A 30 9.72 14.46 12.37
N ILE A 31 10.13 13.71 11.34
CA ILE A 31 11.45 13.06 11.28
C ILE A 31 12.38 13.82 10.33
N THR A 32 13.69 13.78 10.59
CA THR A 32 14.72 14.32 9.69
C THR A 32 15.48 13.16 9.05
N LEU A 33 16.21 13.41 7.95
CA LEU A 33 17.08 12.39 7.35
C LEU A 33 18.20 11.89 8.28
N GLY A 34 18.56 12.67 9.31
CA GLY A 34 19.56 12.29 10.31
C GLY A 34 18.97 11.60 11.54
N THR A 35 17.64 11.46 11.63
CA THR A 35 16.99 10.92 12.82
C THR A 35 17.34 9.44 13.01
N VAL A 36 17.85 9.10 14.19
CA VAL A 36 18.12 7.71 14.56
C VAL A 36 16.80 7.01 14.89
N VAL A 37 16.40 6.08 14.03
CA VAL A 37 15.10 5.37 14.08
C VAL A 37 15.06 4.15 15.02
N GLY A 38 16.20 3.80 15.62
CA GLY A 38 16.34 2.62 16.50
C GLY A 38 16.37 1.29 15.73
N GLU A 39 16.57 0.19 16.45
CA GLU A 39 16.62 -1.15 15.85
C GLU A 39 15.30 -1.46 15.15
N LYS A 40 15.38 -1.95 13.90
CA LYS A 40 14.20 -2.24 13.04
C LYS A 40 13.19 -1.09 12.93
N GLY A 41 13.61 0.16 13.14
CA GLY A 41 12.73 1.33 13.09
C GLY A 41 11.77 1.46 14.28
N ALA A 42 12.13 0.92 15.46
CA ALA A 42 11.29 0.90 16.65
C ALA A 42 10.77 2.29 17.12
N ARG A 43 11.42 3.39 16.71
CA ARG A 43 11.01 4.76 17.06
C ARG A 43 10.04 5.40 16.07
N LEU A 44 9.73 4.73 14.97
CA LEU A 44 8.75 5.18 13.98
C LEU A 44 7.39 4.56 14.30
N SER A 45 6.31 5.28 14.03
CA SER A 45 4.95 4.71 13.98
C SER A 45 4.83 3.66 12.87
N GLY A 46 3.75 2.86 12.89
CA GLY A 46 3.48 1.87 11.84
C GLY A 46 3.48 2.48 10.44
N GLY A 47 2.75 3.58 10.26
CA GLY A 47 2.68 4.26 8.96
C GLY A 47 3.96 4.99 8.56
N GLU A 48 4.76 5.49 9.51
CA GLU A 48 6.08 6.04 9.18
C GLU A 48 7.05 4.95 8.72
N ARG A 49 7.07 3.79 9.39
CA ARG A 49 7.87 2.65 8.94
C ARG A 49 7.47 2.21 7.53
N GLN A 50 6.17 2.16 7.26
CA GLN A 50 5.64 1.78 5.95
C GLN A 50 6.08 2.76 4.86
N ARG A 51 5.91 4.06 5.09
CA ARG A 51 6.33 5.10 4.13
C ARG A 51 7.84 5.08 3.89
N VAL A 52 8.65 4.84 4.92
CA VAL A 52 10.10 4.66 4.75
C VAL A 52 10.42 3.40 3.93
N ALA A 53 9.68 2.30 4.10
CA ALA A 53 9.84 1.11 3.28
C ALA A 53 9.49 1.37 1.80
N ILE A 54 8.44 2.13 1.53
CA ILE A 54 8.05 2.55 0.18
C ILE A 54 9.10 3.49 -0.43
N ALA A 55 9.62 4.46 0.34
CA ALA A 55 10.71 5.31 -0.10
C ALA A 55 11.95 4.50 -0.48
N ARG A 56 12.28 3.45 0.29
CA ARG A 56 13.37 2.54 -0.05
C ARG A 56 13.11 1.76 -1.33
N ALA A 57 11.86 1.36 -1.60
CA ALA A 57 11.48 0.72 -2.86
C ALA A 57 11.60 1.69 -4.04
N TYR A 58 11.13 2.92 -3.92
CA TYR A 58 11.31 3.98 -4.91
C TYR A 58 12.78 4.21 -5.24
N LEU A 59 13.63 4.30 -4.21
CA LEU A 59 15.06 4.53 -4.39
C LEU A 59 15.77 3.35 -5.06
N LYS A 60 15.26 2.13 -4.86
CA LYS A 60 15.81 0.92 -5.47
C LYS A 60 15.38 0.75 -6.93
N ASP A 61 14.24 1.31 -7.31
CA ASP A 61 13.65 1.21 -8.66
C ASP A 61 13.63 -0.25 -9.20
N PRO A 62 12.99 -1.21 -8.50
CA PRO A 62 13.04 -2.62 -8.89
C PRO A 62 12.06 -2.95 -10.04
N ASP A 63 12.44 -3.84 -10.94
CA ASP A 63 11.54 -4.34 -12.00
C ASP A 63 10.37 -5.22 -11.47
N LEU A 64 10.59 -5.86 -10.31
CA LEU A 64 9.62 -6.71 -9.60
C LEU A 64 9.38 -6.15 -8.20
N LEU A 65 8.12 -5.84 -7.93
CA LEU A 65 7.63 -5.37 -6.64
C LEU A 65 6.77 -6.45 -5.99
N ILE A 66 7.04 -6.74 -4.73
CA ILE A 66 6.23 -7.65 -3.90
C ILE A 66 5.72 -6.85 -2.70
N CYS A 67 4.41 -6.68 -2.64
CA CYS A 67 3.70 -5.93 -1.62
C CYS A 67 2.95 -6.92 -0.71
N ASP A 68 3.60 -7.28 0.39
CA ASP A 68 3.01 -8.14 1.42
C ASP A 68 2.33 -7.27 2.48
N GLU A 69 0.99 -7.28 2.50
CA GLU A 69 0.16 -6.51 3.43
C GLU A 69 0.54 -5.04 3.57
N ALA A 70 0.93 -4.39 2.46
CA ALA A 70 1.57 -3.09 2.49
C ALA A 70 0.73 -1.93 3.08
N THR A 71 -0.53 -2.18 3.46
CA THR A 71 -1.44 -1.19 4.05
C THR A 71 -2.00 -1.57 5.42
N SER A 72 -1.69 -2.75 5.98
CA SER A 72 -2.35 -3.25 7.20
C SER A 72 -2.04 -2.41 8.45
N ALA A 73 -0.92 -1.71 8.48
CA ALA A 73 -0.46 -0.88 9.60
C ALA A 73 -0.86 0.61 9.50
N LEU A 74 -1.74 0.98 8.56
CA LEU A 74 -2.11 2.37 8.28
C LEU A 74 -3.51 2.72 8.82
N ASP A 75 -3.66 3.94 9.31
CA ASP A 75 -4.98 4.53 9.54
C ASP A 75 -5.69 4.85 8.20
N LEU A 76 -7.02 4.93 8.21
CA LEU A 76 -7.85 5.11 7.00
C LEU A 76 -7.49 6.37 6.20
N GLY A 77 -7.10 7.46 6.86
CA GLY A 77 -6.71 8.70 6.18
C GLY A 77 -5.38 8.57 5.45
N THR A 78 -4.40 7.94 6.11
CA THR A 78 -3.07 7.67 5.54
C THR A 78 -3.08 6.60 4.45
N GLU A 79 -4.00 5.64 4.52
CA GLU A 79 -4.04 4.49 3.61
C GLU A 79 -4.24 4.89 2.15
N ALA A 80 -5.15 5.83 1.88
CA ALA A 80 -5.41 6.31 0.53
C ALA A 80 -4.15 6.92 -0.12
N GLU A 81 -3.42 7.74 0.62
CA GLU A 81 -2.19 8.38 0.17
C GLU A 81 -1.08 7.38 -0.12
N VAL A 82 -0.95 6.36 0.74
CA VAL A 82 0.03 5.28 0.54
C VAL A 82 -0.34 4.41 -0.65
N LEU A 83 -1.62 4.07 -0.83
CA LEU A 83 -2.10 3.32 -1.99
C LEU A 83 -1.86 4.07 -3.30
N GLU A 84 -2.08 5.38 -3.34
CA GLU A 84 -1.75 6.20 -4.50
C GLU A 84 -0.25 6.16 -4.80
N SER A 85 0.58 6.29 -3.76
CA SER A 85 2.04 6.19 -3.89
C SER A 85 2.49 4.81 -4.39
N LEU A 86 1.81 3.73 -3.98
CA LEU A 86 2.08 2.38 -4.49
C LEU A 86 1.65 2.24 -5.95
N ARG A 87 0.45 2.71 -6.32
CA ARG A 87 -0.05 2.67 -7.70
C ARG A 87 0.85 3.40 -8.69
N ASP A 88 1.41 4.54 -8.29
CA ASP A 88 2.38 5.26 -9.11
C ASP A 88 3.69 4.48 -9.25
N MET A 89 4.12 3.81 -8.18
CA MET A 89 5.31 2.97 -8.17
C MET A 89 5.16 1.72 -9.05
N GLU A 90 3.94 1.17 -9.16
CA GLU A 90 3.65 -0.03 -9.94
C GLU A 90 3.74 0.19 -11.47
N ARG A 91 3.63 1.45 -11.93
CA ARG A 91 3.58 1.75 -13.37
C ARG A 91 4.84 1.27 -14.08
N GLY A 92 4.66 0.41 -15.08
CA GLY A 92 5.76 -0.14 -15.88
C GLY A 92 6.55 -1.25 -15.18
N ARG A 93 6.04 -1.80 -14.07
CA ARG A 93 6.71 -2.84 -13.27
C ARG A 93 5.82 -4.05 -13.04
N THR A 94 6.44 -5.19 -12.73
CA THR A 94 5.70 -6.38 -12.32
C THR A 94 5.28 -6.26 -10.86
N THR A 95 3.96 -6.12 -10.69
CA THR A 95 3.14 -6.07 -9.45
C THR A 95 2.77 -7.40 -8.78
N ILE A 96 3.30 -7.82 -7.62
CA ILE A 96 2.66 -8.88 -6.81
C ILE A 96 2.10 -8.30 -5.51
N PHE A 97 0.78 -8.39 -5.33
CA PHE A 97 0.10 -8.04 -4.09
C PHE A 97 -0.34 -9.27 -3.31
N VAL A 98 -0.08 -9.25 -2.00
CA VAL A 98 -0.72 -10.13 -1.02
C VAL A 98 -1.55 -9.23 -0.12
N ALA A 99 -2.87 -9.45 -0.10
CA ALA A 99 -3.80 -8.53 0.55
C ALA A 99 -4.80 -9.24 1.44
N HIS A 100 -4.99 -8.67 2.63
CA HIS A 100 -6.12 -8.99 3.50
C HIS A 100 -7.39 -8.19 3.16
N ARG A 101 -7.24 -7.05 2.47
CA ARG A 101 -8.34 -6.20 2.02
C ARG A 101 -8.50 -6.32 0.52
N LEU A 102 -9.63 -6.85 0.06
CA LEU A 102 -9.84 -7.08 -1.37
C LEU A 102 -9.97 -5.77 -2.16
N SER A 103 -10.37 -4.67 -1.51
CA SER A 103 -10.44 -3.35 -2.12
C SER A 103 -9.08 -2.87 -2.64
N THR A 104 -7.97 -3.29 -2.01
CA THR A 104 -6.63 -2.89 -2.43
C THR A 104 -6.20 -3.62 -3.70
N ILE A 105 -6.66 -4.85 -3.94
CA ILE A 105 -6.31 -5.66 -5.12
C ILE A 105 -7.37 -5.65 -6.23
N ARG A 106 -8.45 -4.90 -6.05
CA ARG A 106 -9.55 -4.79 -7.04
C ARG A 106 -9.07 -4.40 -8.44
N HIS A 107 -8.01 -3.58 -8.50
CA HIS A 107 -7.46 -3.02 -9.72
C HIS A 107 -6.42 -3.93 -10.41
N CYS A 108 -6.06 -5.06 -9.80
CA CYS A 108 -5.05 -5.95 -10.36
C CYS A 108 -5.53 -6.58 -11.68
N ASP A 109 -4.62 -6.70 -12.64
CA ASP A 109 -4.89 -7.33 -13.94
C ASP A 109 -5.31 -8.80 -13.78
N ARG A 110 -4.78 -9.47 -12.76
CA ARG A 110 -5.04 -10.87 -12.45
C ARG A 110 -4.97 -11.13 -10.96
N ILE A 111 -5.99 -11.79 -10.44
CA ILE A 111 -6.13 -12.18 -9.03
C ILE A 111 -6.08 -13.71 -8.95
N TYR A 112 -5.26 -14.22 -8.05
CA TYR A 112 -5.14 -15.64 -7.75
C TYR A 112 -5.74 -15.89 -6.37
N VAL A 113 -6.81 -16.69 -6.32
CA VAL A 113 -7.49 -17.01 -5.06
C VAL A 113 -6.92 -18.33 -4.55
N LEU A 114 -6.42 -18.30 -3.32
CA LEU A 114 -5.83 -19.46 -2.66
C LEU A 114 -6.80 -20.03 -1.62
N ASP A 115 -6.99 -21.35 -1.65
CA ASP A 115 -7.65 -22.11 -0.58
C ASP A 115 -6.89 -23.41 -0.33
N GLN A 116 -6.66 -23.75 0.94
CA GLN A 116 -5.88 -24.93 1.38
C GLN A 116 -4.54 -25.10 0.63
N GLY A 117 -3.83 -24.00 0.38
CA GLY A 117 -2.53 -24.01 -0.30
C GLY A 117 -2.60 -24.28 -1.81
N ARG A 118 -3.78 -24.17 -2.42
CA ARG A 118 -3.99 -24.35 -3.87
C ARG A 118 -4.70 -23.16 -4.48
N VAL A 119 -4.39 -22.86 -5.73
CA VAL A 119 -5.13 -21.87 -6.51
C VAL A 119 -6.47 -22.49 -6.91
N VAL A 120 -7.57 -21.90 -6.44
CA VAL A 120 -8.94 -22.37 -6.71
C VAL A 120 -9.67 -21.52 -7.75
N GLU A 121 -9.34 -20.23 -7.86
CA GLU A 121 -9.90 -19.32 -8.86
C GLU A 121 -8.81 -18.38 -9.40
N VAL A 122 -8.96 -17.98 -10.66
CA VAL A 122 -8.04 -17.04 -11.33
C VAL A 122 -8.81 -16.18 -12.31
N GLY A 123 -8.74 -14.87 -12.14
CA GLY A 123 -9.38 -13.90 -13.04
C GLY A 123 -9.13 -12.47 -12.59
N ASN A 124 -9.63 -11.50 -13.32
CA ASN A 124 -9.74 -10.14 -12.80
C ASN A 124 -10.96 -10.01 -11.86
N HIS A 125 -11.07 -8.89 -11.16
CA HIS A 125 -12.17 -8.64 -10.23
C HIS A 125 -13.57 -8.85 -10.85
N GLN A 126 -13.80 -8.37 -12.07
CA GLN A 126 -15.11 -8.46 -12.71
C GLN A 126 -15.47 -9.90 -13.10
N GLU A 127 -14.48 -10.68 -13.54
CA GLU A 127 -14.65 -12.11 -13.84
C GLU A 127 -15.00 -12.89 -12.57
N LEU A 128 -14.19 -12.73 -11.52
CA LEU A 128 -14.37 -13.46 -10.27
C LEU A 128 -15.67 -13.11 -9.55
N ILE A 129 -16.14 -11.86 -9.64
CA ILE A 129 -17.46 -11.47 -9.12
C ILE A 129 -18.60 -12.14 -9.90
N ARG A 130 -18.49 -12.26 -11.22
CA ARG A 130 -19.49 -12.92 -12.07
C ARG A 130 -19.55 -14.43 -11.84
N GLU A 131 -18.41 -15.06 -11.60
CA GLU A 131 -18.33 -16.49 -11.28
C GLU A 131 -19.00 -16.84 -9.94
N ASN A 132 -19.19 -15.84 -9.06
CA ASN A 132 -19.86 -15.99 -7.77
C ASN A 132 -19.26 -17.10 -6.88
N GLY A 133 -17.93 -17.30 -6.99
CA GLY A 133 -17.15 -18.25 -6.21
C GLY A 133 -16.70 -17.73 -4.84
N LEU A 134 -15.61 -18.29 -4.33
CA LEU A 134 -14.94 -17.91 -3.08
C LEU A 134 -14.50 -16.45 -3.09
N TYR A 135 -13.97 -15.93 -4.21
CA TYR A 135 -13.63 -14.51 -4.26
C TYR A 135 -14.84 -13.62 -4.01
N ALA A 136 -15.96 -13.92 -4.67
CA ALA A 136 -17.19 -13.12 -4.56
C ALA A 136 -17.84 -13.23 -3.17
N SER A 137 -17.70 -14.36 -2.48
CA SER A 137 -18.17 -14.51 -1.10
C SER A 137 -17.32 -13.67 -0.13
N LEU A 138 -15.99 -13.74 -0.24
CA LEU A 138 -15.06 -12.93 0.54
C LEU A 138 -15.26 -11.43 0.28
N TRP A 139 -15.47 -11.04 -0.98
CA TRP A 139 -15.76 -9.67 -1.36
C TRP A 139 -17.01 -9.13 -0.67
N ARG A 140 -18.12 -9.88 -0.74
CA ARG A 140 -19.39 -9.48 -0.11
C ARG A 140 -19.26 -9.35 1.40
N GLN A 141 -18.51 -10.24 2.05
CA GLN A 141 -18.25 -10.17 3.48
C GLN A 141 -17.55 -8.85 3.83
N GLN A 142 -16.44 -8.51 3.15
CA GLN A 142 -15.69 -7.29 3.43
C GLN A 142 -16.48 -6.00 3.13
N VAL A 143 -17.31 -5.99 2.08
CA VAL A 143 -18.18 -4.85 1.78
C VAL A 143 -19.27 -4.69 2.85
N SER A 144 -19.83 -5.80 3.34
CA SER A 144 -20.86 -5.77 4.39
C SER A 144 -20.35 -5.31 5.77
N GLU A 145 -19.05 -5.45 6.02
CA GLU A 145 -18.38 -5.04 7.26
C GLU A 145 -18.05 -3.52 7.30
N GLY A 146 -18.53 -2.72 6.34
CA GLY A 146 -18.43 -1.26 6.39
C GLY A 146 -17.18 -0.68 5.73
N VAL A 147 -16.55 -1.40 4.79
CA VAL A 147 -15.52 -0.81 3.92
C VAL A 147 -16.20 0.12 2.92
N GLU A 148 -16.03 1.43 3.14
CA GLU A 148 -16.58 2.47 2.27
C GLU A 148 -16.03 2.30 0.84
N MET A 149 -16.94 2.07 -0.10
CA MET A 149 -16.59 1.92 -1.51
C MET A 149 -16.22 3.29 -2.09
N PRO A 150 -15.07 3.46 -2.76
CA PRO A 150 -14.84 4.66 -3.55
C PRO A 150 -15.95 4.79 -4.62
N PRO A 151 -16.49 6.00 -4.82
CA PRO A 151 -17.70 6.22 -5.58
C PRO A 151 -17.43 6.10 -7.08
N GLU A 152 -17.62 4.90 -7.65
CA GLU A 152 -17.78 4.76 -9.11
C GLU A 152 -18.53 3.49 -9.56
N ALA A 153 -19.21 2.77 -8.65
CA ALA A 153 -20.06 1.64 -9.02
C ALA A 153 -21.43 1.73 -8.34
N ALA A 154 -22.08 2.89 -8.46
CA ALA A 154 -23.52 2.93 -8.50
C ALA A 154 -23.92 2.39 -9.88
N VAL A 155 -24.34 1.13 -9.90
CA VAL A 155 -24.93 0.46 -11.05
C VAL A 155 -26.00 1.35 -11.67
N VAL A 156 -25.74 1.82 -12.88
CA VAL A 156 -26.77 2.23 -13.84
C VAL A 156 -26.98 1.03 -14.76
N MET A 157 -28.24 0.60 -14.82
CA MET A 157 -28.85 -0.56 -15.50
C MET A 157 -28.81 -1.90 -14.75
#